data_AF-A0A0N4XFI5-F1
#
_entry.id   AF-A0A0N4XFI5-F1
#
_cell.length_a   1.000
_cell.length_b   1.000
_cell.length_c   1.000
_cell.angle_alpha   90.00
_cell.angle_beta   90.00
_cell.angle_gamma   90.00
#
_symmetry.space_group_name_H-M   'P 1'
#
loop_
_entity.id
_entity.type
_entity.pdbx_description
1 polymer ?
#
loop_
_entity_poly.entity_id
_entity_poly.type
_entity_poly.pdbx_seq_one_letter_code
_entity_poly.pdbx_strand_id
1 'polypeptide(L)'
;MTTGEGKKCYICRSPAHLARDCAKRKELGSKAAELNPQKDCGLGQKCHRDEEPLLYGQKSSTEVRIGGRWYAALLDTGPEISILPETILRHLRKEGCEMVERAVDATRKISDASGNCMKFVAVVDVPMSEAGNKEVLVRMH
;
A
#
# COMPACT_ATOMS: atom_id res chain seq x y z
N MET A 1 -8.78 3.01 44.93
CA MET A 1 -7.50 3.11 44.19
C MET A 1 -7.27 1.76 43.53
N THR A 2 -7.65 1.59 42.26
CA THR A 2 -7.45 0.34 41.52
C THR A 2 -6.11 0.40 40.80
N THR A 3 -5.21 -0.49 41.19
CA THR A 3 -3.86 -0.67 40.65
C THR A 3 -3.94 -1.14 39.19
N GLY A 4 -3.63 -0.25 38.25
CA GLY A 4 -3.49 -0.62 36.83
C GLY A 4 -2.24 -1.47 36.63
N GLU A 5 -2.43 -2.74 36.27
CA GLU A 5 -1.35 -3.62 35.83
C GLU A 5 -0.68 -2.98 34.60
N GLY A 6 0.55 -2.49 34.79
CA GLY A 6 1.31 -1.80 33.74
C GLY A 6 1.51 -2.71 32.53
N LYS A 7 0.98 -2.31 31.37
CA LYS A 7 1.15 -3.02 30.10
C LYS A 7 2.63 -3.20 29.80
N LYS A 8 3.09 -4.46 29.73
CA LYS A 8 4.48 -4.81 29.40
C LYS A 8 4.69 -4.80 27.89
N CYS A 9 5.90 -4.46 27.44
CA CYS A 9 6.31 -4.60 26.05
C CYS A 9 6.16 -6.04 25.58
N TYR A 10 5.36 -6.32 24.54
CA TYR A 10 5.20 -7.69 24.04
C TYR A 10 6.41 -8.22 23.25
N ILE A 11 7.33 -7.35 22.82
CA ILE A 11 8.55 -7.73 22.08
C ILE A 11 9.62 -8.29 23.03
N CYS A 12 9.86 -7.62 24.17
CA CYS A 12 10.94 -7.99 25.10
C CYS A 12 10.46 -8.32 26.52
N ARG A 13 9.14 -8.24 26.78
CA ARG A 13 8.48 -8.50 28.08
C ARG A 13 8.84 -7.56 29.23
N SER A 14 9.56 -6.46 28.94
CA SER A 14 9.88 -5.43 29.94
C SER A 14 8.68 -4.52 30.25
N PRO A 15 8.42 -4.18 31.53
CA PRO A 15 7.39 -3.21 31.92
C PRO A 15 7.81 -1.74 31.71
N ALA A 16 9.09 -1.47 31.37
CA ALA A 16 9.62 -0.11 31.31
C ALA A 16 9.14 0.70 30.10
N HIS A 17 8.68 0.03 29.03
CA HIS A 17 8.27 0.67 27.78
C HIS A 17 7.17 -0.14 27.08
N LEU A 18 6.52 0.46 26.08
CA LEU A 18 5.61 -0.24 25.18
C LEU A 18 6.35 -0.70 23.92
N ALA A 19 5.82 -1.72 23.25
CA ALA A 19 6.49 -2.33 22.09
C ALA A 19 6.84 -1.36 20.95
N ARG A 20 6.08 -0.26 20.78
CA ARG A 20 6.40 0.80 19.81
C ARG A 20 7.73 1.50 20.09
N ASP A 21 8.13 1.57 21.36
CA ASP A 21 9.34 2.24 21.84
C ASP A 21 10.45 1.23 22.16
N CYS A 22 10.32 -0.03 21.72
CA CYS A 22 11.28 -1.08 22.02
C CYS A 22 12.51 -0.96 21.11
N ALA A 23 13.70 -0.86 21.69
CA ALA A 23 14.97 -0.87 20.94
C ALA A 23 15.18 -2.16 20.11
N LYS A 24 14.50 -3.26 20.46
CA LYS A 24 14.53 -4.52 19.69
C LYS A 24 13.50 -4.57 18.56
N ARG A 25 12.73 -3.49 18.35
CA ARG A 25 11.77 -3.39 17.25
C ARG A 25 12.55 -3.43 15.94
N LYS A 26 12.35 -4.49 15.15
CA LYS A 26 12.82 -4.53 13.77
C LYS A 26 12.02 -3.49 12.98
N GLU A 27 12.69 -2.67 12.17
CA GLU A 27 12.00 -1.88 11.15
C GLU A 27 11.41 -2.85 10.12
N LEU A 28 10.16 -3.25 10.36
CA LEU A 28 9.35 -3.84 9.32
C LEU A 28 8.94 -2.68 8.42
N GLY A 29 9.69 -2.48 7.34
CA GLY A 29 9.28 -1.60 6.26
C GLY A 29 7.85 -1.93 5.84
N SER A 30 7.10 -0.92 5.40
CA SER A 30 5.73 -1.11 4.92
C SER A 30 5.70 -2.18 3.82
N LYS A 31 5.17 -3.37 4.14
CA LYS A 31 4.97 -4.48 3.18
C LYS A 31 3.96 -4.19 2.07
N ALA A 32 3.55 -2.93 1.92
CA ALA A 32 2.66 -2.48 0.86
C ALA A 32 3.35 -2.44 -0.51
N ALA A 33 4.68 -2.57 -0.58
CA ALA A 33 5.45 -2.43 -1.83
C ALA A 33 6.45 -3.56 -2.10
N GLU A 34 6.26 -4.78 -1.56
CA GLU A 34 7.09 -5.92 -1.97
C GLU A 34 6.67 -6.40 -3.37
N LEU A 35 7.25 -5.80 -4.40
CA LEU A 35 7.30 -6.33 -5.76
C LEU A 35 8.37 -7.43 -5.79
N ASN A 36 7.95 -8.70 -5.83
CA ASN A 36 8.82 -9.77 -6.29
C ASN A 36 8.06 -10.62 -7.32
N PRO A 37 8.26 -10.38 -8.62
CA PRO A 37 7.59 -11.14 -9.66
C PRO A 37 8.40 -12.39 -9.95
N GLN A 38 8.16 -13.47 -9.21
CA GLN A 38 8.43 -14.83 -9.70
C GLN A 38 7.86 -15.90 -8.75
N LYS A 39 6.72 -16.47 -9.14
CA LYS A 39 6.69 -17.86 -9.61
C LYS A 39 5.32 -18.14 -10.24
N ASP A 40 5.40 -18.26 -11.57
CA ASP A 40 4.53 -19.07 -12.39
C ASP A 40 4.12 -20.37 -11.68
N CYS A 41 2.82 -20.65 -11.66
CA CYS A 41 2.30 -22.01 -11.55
C CYS A 41 1.08 -22.14 -12.46
N GLY A 42 1.36 -22.44 -13.72
CA GLY A 42 0.40 -23.04 -14.63
C GLY A 42 -0.19 -24.35 -14.08
N LEU A 43 -1.45 -24.56 -14.45
CA LEU A 43 -2.09 -25.82 -14.81
C LEU A 43 -1.61 -27.10 -14.08
N GLY A 44 -2.46 -27.57 -13.16
CA GLY A 44 -2.75 -29.00 -13.04
C GLY A 44 -1.81 -29.81 -12.16
N GLN A 45 -1.92 -29.66 -10.84
CA GLN A 45 -1.58 -30.73 -9.91
C GLN A 45 -2.65 -30.82 -8.82
N LYS A 46 -3.40 -31.93 -8.82
CA LYS A 46 -4.30 -32.30 -7.73
C LYS A 46 -3.45 -32.60 -6.49
N CYS A 47 -3.33 -31.64 -5.60
CA CYS A 47 -2.93 -31.87 -4.22
C CYS A 47 -4.19 -31.80 -3.37
N HIS A 48 -4.72 -32.97 -2.97
CA HIS A 48 -5.49 -33.06 -1.74
C HIS A 48 -4.51 -32.80 -0.60
N ARG A 49 -4.36 -31.52 -0.25
CA ARG A 49 -3.83 -31.10 1.03
C ARG A 49 -5.05 -30.56 1.76
N ASP A 50 -5.24 -30.93 3.01
CA ASP A 50 -6.19 -30.26 3.89
C ASP A 50 -5.78 -28.78 3.93
N GLU A 51 -6.36 -27.99 3.02
CA GLU A 51 -6.20 -26.55 2.99
C GLU A 51 -6.98 -26.05 4.20
N GLU A 52 -6.27 -25.86 5.31
CA GLU A 52 -6.75 -25.03 6.42
C GLU A 52 -7.41 -23.80 5.79
N PRO A 53 -8.71 -23.55 6.05
CA PRO A 53 -9.42 -22.46 5.42
C PRO A 53 -8.59 -21.19 5.61
N LEU A 54 -8.23 -20.54 4.51
CA LEU A 54 -7.50 -19.27 4.59
C LEU A 54 -8.32 -18.36 5.50
N LEU A 55 -7.76 -18.00 6.66
CA LEU A 55 -8.43 -17.19 7.68
C LEU A 55 -8.86 -15.81 7.13
N TYR A 56 -8.36 -15.43 5.96
CA TYR A 56 -8.61 -14.17 5.29
C TYR A 56 -8.77 -14.39 3.78
N GLY A 57 -9.57 -13.53 3.14
CA GLY A 57 -9.71 -13.50 1.69
C GLY A 57 -8.42 -13.11 0.96
N GLN A 58 -8.35 -13.43 -0.32
CA GLN A 58 -7.27 -12.97 -1.19
C GLN A 58 -7.35 -11.44 -1.38
N LYS A 59 -6.20 -10.81 -1.60
CA LYS A 59 -6.15 -9.37 -1.92
C LYS A 59 -6.84 -9.13 -3.26
N SER A 60 -7.70 -8.11 -3.30
CA SER A 60 -8.29 -7.66 -4.55
C SER A 60 -7.30 -6.75 -5.28
N SER A 61 -6.76 -7.21 -6.40
CA SER A 61 -5.80 -6.46 -7.21
C SER A 61 -6.09 -6.58 -8.69
N THR A 62 -5.74 -5.55 -9.46
CA THR A 62 -5.90 -5.51 -10.91
C THR A 62 -4.63 -4.99 -11.59
N GLU A 63 -4.49 -5.24 -12.89
CA GLU A 63 -3.37 -4.71 -13.68
C GLU A 63 -3.77 -3.40 -14.36
N VAL A 64 -3.03 -2.34 -14.03
CA VAL A 64 -3.21 -1.02 -14.63
C VAL A 64 -2.01 -0.65 -15.48
N ARG A 65 -2.26 0.03 -16.60
CA ARG A 65 -1.23 0.59 -17.47
C ARG A 65 -1.13 2.08 -17.21
N ILE A 66 0.06 2.55 -16.86
CA ILE A 66 0.37 3.96 -16.60
C ILE A 66 1.68 4.29 -17.32
N GLY A 67 1.69 5.32 -18.16
CA GLY A 67 2.90 5.71 -18.90
C GLY A 67 3.49 4.57 -19.74
N GLY A 68 2.64 3.72 -20.32
CA GLY A 68 3.05 2.57 -21.14
C GLY A 68 3.58 1.36 -20.37
N ARG A 69 3.62 1.38 -19.03
CA ARG A 69 4.07 0.25 -18.19
C ARG A 69 2.91 -0.34 -17.39
N TRP A 70 2.97 -1.63 -17.13
CA TRP A 70 1.98 -2.35 -16.33
C TRP A 70 2.38 -2.38 -14.85
N TYR A 71 1.41 -2.14 -13.98
CA TYR A 71 1.56 -2.16 -12.53
C TYR A 71 0.40 -2.95 -11.90
N ALA A 72 0.70 -3.75 -10.87
CA ALA A 72 -0.33 -4.32 -10.02
C ALA A 72 -0.85 -3.23 -9.07
N ALA A 73 -2.15 -2.96 -9.12
CA ALA A 73 -2.84 -1.99 -8.28
C ALA A 73 -3.76 -2.71 -7.28
N LEU A 74 -3.73 -2.28 -6.02
CA LEU A 74 -4.66 -2.77 -5.01
C LEU A 74 -6.01 -2.06 -5.15
N LEU A 75 -7.10 -2.83 -5.22
CA LEU A 75 -8.46 -2.31 -5.15
C LEU A 75 -8.85 -2.21 -3.68
N ASP A 76 -8.82 -1.00 -3.15
CA ASP A 76 -9.07 -0.71 -1.75
C ASP A 76 -10.26 0.26 -1.61
N THR A 77 -11.23 -0.11 -0.78
CA THR A 77 -12.41 0.70 -0.46
C THR A 77 -12.24 1.48 0.85
N GLY A 78 -11.15 1.25 1.59
CA GLY A 78 -10.82 1.95 2.82
C GLY A 78 -10.39 3.42 2.63
N PRO A 79 -9.50 3.75 1.68
CA PRO A 79 -9.07 5.13 1.47
C PRO A 79 -10.07 5.91 0.59
N GLU A 80 -10.27 7.19 0.90
CA GLU A 80 -11.05 8.13 0.05
C GLU A 80 -10.32 8.47 -1.26
N ILE A 81 -9.02 8.18 -1.34
CA ILE A 81 -8.12 8.63 -2.40
C ILE A 81 -7.37 7.48 -3.07
N SER A 82 -7.00 7.69 -4.34
CA SER A 82 -5.98 6.88 -5.01
C SER A 82 -4.59 7.39 -4.65
N ILE A 83 -3.67 6.47 -4.34
CA ILE A 83 -2.29 6.76 -3.93
C ILE A 83 -1.32 6.16 -4.94
N LEU A 84 -0.33 6.93 -5.38
CA LEU A 84 0.73 6.48 -6.28
C LEU A 84 2.08 6.45 -5.54
N PRO A 85 2.80 5.32 -5.49
CA PRO A 85 4.14 5.28 -4.93
C PRO A 85 5.08 6.30 -5.59
N GLU A 86 5.85 7.01 -4.76
CA GLU A 86 6.79 8.05 -5.22
C GLU A 86 7.79 7.50 -6.26
N THR A 87 8.18 6.22 -6.13
CA THR A 87 9.05 5.54 -7.09
C THR A 87 8.46 5.50 -8.48
N ILE A 88 7.15 5.25 -8.60
CA ILE A 88 6.44 5.25 -9.89
C ILE A 88 6.34 6.70 -10.41
N LEU A 89 5.98 7.66 -9.55
CA LEU A 89 5.93 9.08 -9.94
C LEU A 89 7.27 9.58 -10.52
N ARG A 90 8.40 9.27 -9.87
CA ARG A 90 9.73 9.64 -10.36
C ARG A 90 10.03 8.99 -11.72
N HIS A 91 9.64 7.73 -11.93
CA HIS A 91 9.80 7.08 -13.22
C HIS A 91 8.98 7.77 -14.32
N LEU A 92 7.70 8.05 -14.06
CA LEU A 92 6.85 8.71 -15.04
C LEU A 92 7.39 10.11 -15.44
N ARG A 93 7.93 10.87 -14.47
CA ARG A 93 8.61 12.14 -14.74
C ARG A 93 9.86 11.95 -15.60
N LYS A 94 10.68 10.94 -15.30
CA LYS A 94 11.91 10.65 -16.06
C LYS A 94 11.61 10.25 -17.51
N GLU A 95 10.55 9.48 -17.72
CA GLU A 95 10.15 9.00 -19.05
C GLU A 95 9.34 10.05 -19.83
N GLY A 96 9.07 11.23 -19.24
CA GLY A 96 8.32 12.30 -19.88
C GLY A 96 6.87 11.93 -20.14
N CYS A 97 6.26 11.10 -19.29
CA CYS A 97 4.87 10.71 -19.44
C CYS A 97 3.94 11.91 -19.28
N GLU A 98 2.88 11.96 -20.09
CA GLU A 98 1.84 12.98 -20.00
C GLU A 98 1.12 12.88 -18.65
N MET A 99 1.26 13.90 -17.81
CA MET A 99 0.54 14.04 -16.55
C MET A 99 0.36 15.52 -16.22
N VAL A 100 -0.69 15.84 -15.46
CA VAL A 100 -0.93 17.21 -15.00
C VAL A 100 -0.72 17.28 -13.49
N GLU A 101 0.27 18.05 -13.07
CA GLU A 101 0.54 18.29 -11.66
C GLU A 101 -0.42 19.34 -11.08
N ARG A 102 -0.91 19.08 -9.87
CA ARG A 102 -1.85 19.92 -9.13
C ARG A 102 -1.23 20.34 -7.81
N ALA A 103 -1.64 21.49 -7.31
CA ALA A 103 -1.27 21.93 -5.97
C ALA A 103 -1.85 20.97 -4.93
N VAL A 104 -1.03 20.57 -3.96
CA VAL A 104 -1.49 19.81 -2.80
C VAL A 104 -2.32 20.74 -1.92
N ASP A 105 -3.57 20.37 -1.69
CA ASP A 105 -4.47 21.13 -0.81
C ASP A 105 -4.06 20.94 0.66
N ALA A 106 -3.39 21.96 1.21
CA ALA A 106 -2.93 21.94 2.60
C ALA A 106 -4.08 22.03 3.63
N THR A 107 -5.30 22.36 3.20
CA THR A 107 -6.46 22.48 4.11
C THR A 107 -7.10 21.13 4.40
N ARG A 108 -7.02 20.18 3.46
CA ARG A 108 -7.50 18.81 3.64
C ARG A 108 -6.46 17.95 4.35
N LYS A 109 -6.79 17.46 5.54
CA LYS A 109 -5.97 16.50 6.29
C LYS A 109 -6.35 15.07 5.91
N ILE A 110 -5.50 14.42 5.14
CA ILE A 110 -5.63 12.99 4.85
C ILE A 110 -4.85 12.21 5.92
N SER A 111 -5.47 11.17 6.48
CA SER A 111 -4.87 10.35 7.53
C SER A 111 -4.85 8.88 7.15
N ASP A 112 -3.88 8.13 7.66
CA ASP A 112 -3.83 6.69 7.52
C ASP A 112 -4.87 6.00 8.44
N ALA A 113 -4.99 4.67 8.31
CA ALA A 113 -5.91 3.87 9.14
C ALA A 113 -5.57 3.88 10.64
N SER A 114 -4.38 4.36 11.01
CA SER A 114 -3.95 4.53 12.41
C SER A 114 -4.19 5.96 12.93
N GLY A 115 -4.73 6.86 12.09
CA GLY A 115 -5.02 8.26 12.42
C GLY A 115 -3.84 9.22 12.24
N ASN A 116 -2.71 8.78 11.68
CA ASN A 116 -1.59 9.69 11.42
C ASN A 116 -1.83 10.48 10.14
N CYS A 117 -1.60 11.79 10.16
CA CYS A 117 -1.69 12.61 8.95
C CYS A 117 -0.59 12.22 7.95
N MET A 118 -1.01 11.90 6.73
CA MET A 118 -0.11 11.56 5.62
C MET A 118 0.45 12.82 4.96
N LYS A 119 1.61 12.70 4.32
CA LYS A 119 2.23 13.75 3.52
C LYS A 119 2.42 13.24 2.09
N PHE A 120 2.01 14.05 1.13
CA PHE A 120 2.12 13.72 -0.29
C PHE A 120 3.12 14.67 -0.94
N VAL A 121 3.91 14.12 -1.86
CA VAL A 121 4.92 14.89 -2.61
C VAL A 121 4.26 15.73 -3.70
N ALA A 122 3.18 15.23 -4.30
CA ALA A 122 2.42 15.90 -5.35
C ALA A 122 0.99 15.36 -5.41
N VAL A 123 0.12 16.06 -6.13
CA VAL A 123 -1.13 15.49 -6.64
C VAL A 123 -1.05 15.53 -8.16
N VAL A 124 -1.31 14.42 -8.83
CA VAL A 124 -1.17 14.30 -10.28
C VAL A 124 -2.41 13.70 -10.90
N ASP A 125 -2.88 14.28 -12.01
CA ASP A 125 -3.86 13.63 -12.88
C ASP A 125 -3.07 12.86 -13.94
N VAL A 126 -3.17 11.53 -13.91
CA VAL A 126 -2.37 10.63 -14.77
C VAL A 126 -3.32 9.77 -15.64
N PRO A 127 -3.06 9.62 -16.95
CA PRO A 127 -3.77 8.67 -17.78
C PRO A 127 -3.49 7.24 -17.33
N MET A 128 -4.55 6.47 -17.04
CA MET A 128 -4.44 5.05 -16.75
C MET A 128 -5.51 4.24 -17.46
N SER A 129 -5.22 2.95 -17.70
CA SER A 129 -6.21 1.99 -18.17
C SER A 129 -6.09 0.68 -17.40
N GLU A 130 -7.21 0.08 -17.03
CA GLU A 130 -7.26 -1.28 -16.46
C GLU A 130 -7.41 -2.31 -17.59
N ALA A 131 -6.57 -3.35 -17.65
CA ALA A 131 -6.75 -4.57 -18.45
C ALA A 131 -7.44 -4.43 -19.84
N GLY A 132 -7.00 -3.48 -20.67
CA GLY A 132 -7.53 -3.26 -22.04
C GLY A 132 -8.77 -2.36 -22.14
N ASN A 133 -9.25 -1.83 -21.01
CA ASN A 133 -10.27 -0.79 -20.97
C ASN A 133 -9.74 0.53 -21.54
N LYS A 134 -10.69 1.45 -21.82
CA LYS A 134 -10.36 2.80 -22.26
C LYS A 134 -9.52 3.51 -21.20
N GLU A 135 -8.56 4.29 -21.67
CA GLU A 135 -7.77 5.16 -20.81
C GLU A 135 -8.63 6.29 -20.21
N VAL A 136 -8.45 6.52 -18.91
CA VAL A 136 -9.12 7.56 -18.14
C VAL A 136 -8.09 8.34 -17.33
N LEU A 137 -8.31 9.64 -17.14
CA LEU A 137 -7.50 10.45 -16.25
C LEU A 137 -7.92 10.20 -14.80
N VAL A 138 -6.96 9.80 -13.97
CA VAL A 138 -7.21 9.57 -12.54
C VAL A 138 -6.30 10.45 -11.71
N ARG A 139 -6.89 11.08 -10.69
CA ARG A 139 -6.16 11.87 -9.71
C ARG A 139 -5.54 10.96 -8.66
N MET A 140 -4.21 11.03 -8.53
CA MET A 140 -3.45 10.27 -7.56
C MET A 140 -2.64 11.20 -6.65
N HIS A 141 -2.43 10.76 -5.41
CA HIS A 141 -1.68 11.46 -4.37
C HIS A 141 -0.37 10.73 -4.05
#